data_AF-A0A3S2A661-F1
#
_entry.id   AF-A0A3S2A661-F1
#
_cell.length_a   1.000
_cell.length_b   1.000
_cell.length_c   1.000
_cell.angle_alpha   90.00
_cell.angle_beta   90.00
_cell.angle_gamma   90.00
#
_symmetry.space_group_name_H-M   'P 1'
#
loop_
_entity.id
_entity.type
_entity.pdbx_description
1 polymer ?
#
loop_
_entity_poly.entity_id
_entity_poly.type
_entity_poly.pdbx_seq_one_letter_code
_entity_poly.pdbx_strand_id
1 'polypeptide(L)'
;PVNGVMTSTFGPRKHPILGTVRIHKGVDWAAPVGTPIAAAFDGDITFQGDGGSYGNLVKISHPNGRETRYAHMLRFAIGTGVGTRVKAGDVIGYIGTTGLSTGPHLHFELYQNGAAIDPLGTVTAVASDDSAVETLTDRIVHVESGGSARAKNPNSSATGAGQFISKTWIRMMNTYRPELARTLSTADLLALRYDATISREMVRNLAREGEAYLRERGHQITAGRLYLCHFLGMEGAHQVLSATGSAQLSAVLGSAVIQANPFLTGKTASYVVDWAERKMGQKLGRMATGAAQQTTTTEVRQTSPEFEKYKQAVTAVISSIQNTP
;
A
#
# COMPACT_ATOMS: atom_id res chain seq x y z
N PRO A 1 11.24 -5.80 -21.83
CA PRO A 1 11.75 -4.41 -22.01
C PRO A 1 13.21 -4.33 -22.48
N VAL A 2 14.05 -5.35 -22.21
CA VAL A 2 15.41 -5.44 -22.75
C VAL A 2 15.78 -6.89 -23.02
N ASN A 3 16.71 -7.13 -23.96
CA ASN A 3 17.34 -8.43 -24.15
C ASN A 3 18.56 -8.52 -23.21
N GLY A 4 18.41 -9.20 -22.09
CA GLY A 4 19.42 -9.28 -21.03
C GLY A 4 19.13 -10.42 -20.05
N VAL A 5 20.07 -10.67 -19.14
CA VAL A 5 19.94 -11.72 -18.11
C VAL A 5 19.36 -11.10 -16.85
N MET A 6 18.30 -11.68 -16.31
CA MET A 6 17.72 -11.24 -15.04
C MET A 6 18.70 -11.55 -13.90
N THR A 7 19.10 -10.53 -13.16
CA THR A 7 20.08 -10.66 -12.07
C THR A 7 19.47 -10.40 -10.69
N SER A 8 18.32 -9.73 -10.64
CA SER A 8 17.63 -9.40 -9.38
C SER A 8 16.12 -9.33 -9.59
N THR A 9 15.35 -9.94 -8.69
CA THR A 9 13.89 -9.92 -8.71
C THR A 9 13.34 -8.78 -7.84
N PHE A 10 12.05 -8.49 -8.00
CA PHE A 10 11.31 -7.60 -7.12
C PHE A 10 11.18 -8.19 -5.72
N GLY A 11 11.17 -7.32 -4.69
CA GLY A 11 10.90 -7.73 -3.32
C GLY A 11 12.03 -7.41 -2.33
N PRO A 12 11.89 -7.79 -1.06
CA PRO A 12 12.84 -7.45 -0.01
C PRO A 12 14.19 -8.11 -0.23
N ARG A 13 15.23 -7.30 -0.20
CA ARG A 13 16.62 -7.75 -0.14
C ARG A 13 17.29 -7.15 1.07
N LYS A 14 18.23 -7.89 1.65
CA LYS A 14 19.15 -7.35 2.64
C LYS A 14 20.07 -6.37 1.92
N HIS A 15 20.03 -5.09 2.32
CA HIS A 15 20.84 -4.06 1.69
C HIS A 15 22.33 -4.36 1.97
N PRO A 16 23.16 -4.60 0.94
CA PRO A 16 24.51 -5.14 1.11
C PRO A 16 25.44 -4.25 1.95
N ILE A 17 25.14 -2.95 2.03
CA ILE A 17 25.94 -1.96 2.76
C ILE A 17 25.34 -1.61 4.13
N LEU A 18 24.01 -1.71 4.30
CA LEU A 18 23.31 -1.16 5.48
C LEU A 18 22.77 -2.24 6.43
N GLY A 19 22.86 -3.53 6.06
CA GLY A 19 22.38 -4.65 6.87
C GLY A 19 20.86 -4.72 7.07
N THR A 20 20.11 -3.71 6.64
CA THR A 20 18.66 -3.57 6.76
C THR A 20 17.94 -4.16 5.55
N VAL A 21 16.76 -4.76 5.76
CA VAL A 21 15.91 -5.22 4.68
C VAL A 21 15.27 -4.01 3.99
N ARG A 22 15.53 -3.84 2.68
CA ARG A 22 14.87 -2.84 1.84
C ARG A 22 14.21 -3.53 0.65
N ILE A 23 13.02 -3.08 0.26
CA ILE A 23 12.37 -3.56 -0.95
C ILE A 23 13.15 -3.06 -2.17
N HIS A 24 13.56 -4.01 -2.99
CA HIS A 24 13.89 -3.76 -4.38
C HIS A 24 12.58 -3.57 -5.14
N LYS A 25 12.30 -2.33 -5.55
CA LYS A 25 11.02 -1.89 -6.11
C LYS A 25 10.85 -2.22 -7.60
N GLY A 26 11.79 -2.96 -8.16
CA GLY A 26 11.82 -3.35 -9.56
C GLY A 26 12.54 -4.67 -9.76
N VAL A 27 12.85 -4.97 -11.00
CA VAL A 27 13.66 -6.12 -11.44
C VAL A 27 14.85 -5.59 -12.21
N ASP A 28 15.99 -6.27 -12.06
CA ASP A 28 17.22 -5.89 -12.74
C ASP A 28 17.54 -6.88 -13.85
N TRP A 29 17.81 -6.34 -15.05
CA TRP A 29 18.34 -7.10 -16.18
C TRP A 29 19.73 -6.58 -16.52
N ALA A 30 20.75 -7.42 -16.30
CA ALA A 30 22.10 -7.14 -16.74
C ALA A 30 22.22 -7.30 -18.26
N ALA A 31 22.80 -6.29 -18.90
CA ALA A 31 23.17 -6.30 -20.29
C ALA A 31 24.25 -5.24 -20.56
N PRO A 32 25.04 -5.36 -21.65
CA PRO A 32 26.12 -4.43 -21.94
C PRO A 32 25.65 -2.97 -22.05
N VAL A 33 26.52 -2.03 -21.68
CA VAL A 33 26.30 -0.59 -21.91
C VAL A 33 25.97 -0.33 -23.37
N GLY A 34 24.96 0.49 -23.64
CA GLY A 34 24.49 0.79 -24.99
C GLY A 34 23.43 -0.17 -25.52
N THR A 35 23.06 -1.23 -24.79
CA THR A 35 21.95 -2.11 -25.19
C THR A 35 20.62 -1.32 -25.26
N PRO A 36 19.83 -1.42 -26.34
CA PRO A 36 18.55 -0.72 -26.44
C PRO A 36 17.54 -1.14 -25.36
N ILE A 37 16.87 -0.16 -24.77
CA ILE A 37 15.76 -0.33 -23.84
C ILE A 37 14.47 0.02 -24.58
N ALA A 38 13.52 -0.90 -24.60
CA ALA A 38 12.21 -0.73 -25.22
C ALA A 38 11.11 -0.49 -24.17
N ALA A 39 10.13 0.34 -24.52
CA ALA A 39 8.92 0.51 -23.73
C ALA A 39 8.19 -0.84 -23.57
N ALA A 40 7.85 -1.21 -22.34
CA ALA A 40 7.18 -2.47 -22.05
C ALA A 40 5.70 -2.47 -22.50
N PHE A 41 5.07 -1.31 -22.50
CA PHE A 41 3.66 -1.11 -22.84
C PHE A 41 3.45 0.23 -23.56
N ASP A 42 2.34 0.34 -24.28
CA ASP A 42 1.85 1.61 -24.82
C ASP A 42 1.63 2.66 -23.73
N GLY A 43 2.01 3.90 -23.96
CA GLY A 43 1.81 4.97 -22.99
C GLY A 43 2.38 6.32 -23.40
N ASP A 44 2.42 7.24 -22.44
CA ASP A 44 2.94 8.59 -22.60
C ASP A 44 4.13 8.80 -21.65
N ILE A 45 5.25 9.30 -22.16
CA ILE A 45 6.42 9.64 -21.35
C ILE A 45 6.06 10.81 -20.43
N THR A 46 6.02 10.57 -19.12
CA THR A 46 5.70 11.59 -18.11
C THR A 46 6.93 12.19 -17.46
N PHE A 47 8.08 11.53 -17.58
CA PHE A 47 9.35 12.02 -17.07
C PHE A 47 10.51 11.48 -17.91
N GLN A 48 11.49 12.33 -18.17
CA GLN A 48 12.76 11.96 -18.78
C GLN A 48 13.85 12.93 -18.27
N GLY A 49 14.86 12.42 -17.57
CA GLY A 49 15.92 13.25 -17.02
C GLY A 49 16.66 12.58 -15.87
N ASP A 50 17.35 13.39 -15.06
CA ASP A 50 18.06 12.91 -13.86
C ASP A 50 17.08 12.55 -12.74
N GLY A 51 17.07 11.27 -12.36
CA GLY A 51 16.28 10.69 -11.28
C GLY A 51 17.05 10.51 -9.97
N GLY A 52 18.22 11.15 -9.80
CA GLY A 52 19.04 11.07 -8.60
C GLY A 52 19.67 9.68 -8.44
N SER A 53 19.27 8.91 -7.42
CA SER A 53 19.81 7.55 -7.22
C SER A 53 19.49 6.60 -8.39
N TYR A 54 18.42 6.87 -9.14
CA TYR A 54 18.08 6.13 -10.35
C TYR A 54 18.95 6.49 -11.57
N GLY A 55 19.77 7.55 -11.46
CA GLY A 55 20.50 8.10 -12.59
C GLY A 55 19.54 8.61 -13.68
N ASN A 56 19.93 8.49 -14.94
CA ASN A 56 19.02 8.82 -16.04
C ASN A 56 17.81 7.88 -16.02
N LEU A 57 16.63 8.50 -15.97
CA LEU A 57 15.36 7.84 -15.70
C LEU A 57 14.31 8.26 -16.74
N VAL A 58 13.58 7.28 -17.26
CA VAL A 58 12.34 7.49 -18.01
C VAL A 58 11.17 6.93 -17.20
N LYS A 59 10.06 7.68 -17.12
CA LYS A 59 8.77 7.20 -16.61
C LYS A 59 7.72 7.28 -17.71
N ILE A 60 6.92 6.23 -17.85
CA ILE A 60 5.84 6.15 -18.82
C ILE A 60 4.54 5.88 -18.07
N SER A 61 3.54 6.74 -18.24
CA SER A 61 2.18 6.46 -17.76
C SER A 61 1.39 5.65 -18.77
N HIS A 62 0.59 4.73 -18.27
CA HIS A 62 -0.25 3.83 -19.04
C HIS A 62 -1.71 3.95 -18.56
N PRO A 63 -2.69 3.44 -19.34
CA PRO A 63 -4.09 3.38 -18.91
C PRO A 63 -4.27 2.64 -17.57
N ASN A 64 -5.35 2.97 -16.87
CA ASN A 64 -5.76 2.37 -15.59
C ASN A 64 -4.75 2.61 -14.45
N GLY A 65 -4.11 3.78 -14.41
CA GLY A 65 -3.24 4.17 -13.29
C GLY A 65 -1.92 3.40 -13.21
N ARG A 66 -1.50 2.77 -14.32
CA ARG A 66 -0.22 2.06 -14.41
C ARG A 66 0.90 3.00 -14.81
N GLU A 67 2.10 2.77 -14.31
CA GLU A 67 3.32 3.49 -14.69
C GLU A 67 4.49 2.51 -14.77
N THR A 68 5.37 2.66 -15.76
CA THR A 68 6.65 1.95 -15.80
C THR A 68 7.81 2.92 -15.65
N ARG A 69 8.90 2.45 -15.04
CA ARG A 69 10.13 3.22 -14.85
C ARG A 69 11.34 2.46 -15.36
N TYR A 70 12.26 3.18 -15.99
CA TYR A 70 13.46 2.64 -16.62
C TYR A 70 14.65 3.46 -16.16
N ALA A 71 15.50 2.88 -15.32
CA ALA A 71 16.59 3.59 -14.64
C ALA A 71 17.98 3.16 -15.12
N HIS A 72 19.00 3.86 -14.62
CA HIS A 72 20.42 3.66 -14.88
C HIS A 72 20.83 3.80 -16.35
N MET A 73 20.07 4.58 -17.14
CA MET A 73 20.27 4.69 -18.58
C MET A 73 21.56 5.45 -18.92
N LEU A 74 22.26 5.05 -19.99
CA LEU A 74 23.40 5.80 -20.52
C LEU A 74 22.93 7.12 -21.13
N ARG A 75 21.90 7.03 -21.98
CA ARG A 75 21.31 8.15 -22.71
C ARG A 75 19.89 7.80 -23.16
N PHE A 76 19.09 8.82 -23.41
CA PHE A 76 17.74 8.68 -23.96
C PHE A 76 17.79 8.50 -25.48
N ALA A 77 16.72 7.94 -26.06
CA ALA A 77 16.58 7.86 -27.51
C ALA A 77 16.33 9.25 -28.11
N ILE A 78 16.76 9.45 -29.35
CA ILE A 78 16.51 10.72 -30.07
C ILE A 78 15.02 10.75 -30.43
N GLY A 79 14.37 11.90 -30.16
CA GLY A 79 12.94 12.07 -30.41
C GLY A 79 12.03 11.53 -29.31
N THR A 80 12.59 10.96 -28.24
CA THR A 80 11.83 10.66 -27.01
C THR A 80 12.00 11.81 -26.02
N GLY A 81 10.89 12.30 -25.48
CA GLY A 81 10.83 13.39 -24.51
C GLY A 81 9.51 13.37 -23.74
N VAL A 82 9.41 14.16 -22.66
CA VAL A 82 8.16 14.31 -21.91
C VAL A 82 7.02 14.73 -22.85
N GLY A 83 5.87 14.07 -22.73
CA GLY A 83 4.70 14.25 -23.60
C GLY A 83 4.71 13.38 -24.87
N THR A 84 5.78 12.63 -25.13
CA THR A 84 5.84 11.73 -26.29
C THR A 84 5.02 10.47 -26.02
N ARG A 85 4.14 10.11 -26.96
CA ARG A 85 3.44 8.82 -26.96
C ARG A 85 4.34 7.74 -27.53
N VAL A 86 4.44 6.61 -26.84
CA VAL A 86 5.24 5.45 -27.24
C VAL A 86 4.36 4.20 -27.31
N LYS A 87 4.74 3.29 -28.21
CA LYS A 87 4.20 1.94 -28.34
C LYS A 87 5.09 0.93 -27.63
N ALA A 88 4.48 -0.18 -27.20
CA ALA A 88 5.24 -1.32 -26.73
C ALA A 88 6.27 -1.73 -27.80
N GLY A 89 7.53 -1.87 -27.41
CA GLY A 89 8.64 -2.16 -28.31
C GLY A 89 9.42 -0.94 -28.82
N ASP A 90 8.89 0.29 -28.69
CA ASP A 90 9.61 1.50 -29.09
C ASP A 90 10.86 1.69 -28.23
N VAL A 91 12.00 2.01 -28.87
CA VAL A 91 13.26 2.27 -28.16
C VAL A 91 13.18 3.63 -27.48
N ILE A 92 13.33 3.64 -26.16
CA ILE A 92 13.24 4.84 -25.31
C ILE A 92 14.61 5.29 -24.77
N GLY A 93 15.63 4.46 -24.94
CA GLY A 93 17.02 4.81 -24.66
C GLY A 93 17.88 3.57 -24.53
N TYR A 94 19.00 3.69 -23.81
CA TYR A 94 20.04 2.68 -23.83
C TYR A 94 20.59 2.41 -22.43
N ILE A 95 20.90 1.15 -22.12
CA ILE A 95 21.49 0.73 -20.84
C ILE A 95 22.77 1.50 -20.57
N GLY A 96 22.94 1.91 -19.31
CA GLY A 96 24.17 2.49 -18.80
C GLY A 96 24.46 2.01 -17.39
N THR A 97 25.12 2.86 -16.62
CA THR A 97 25.43 2.62 -15.20
C THR A 97 25.34 3.90 -14.37
N THR A 98 24.50 4.85 -14.79
CA THR A 98 24.35 6.15 -14.12
C THR A 98 23.60 6.03 -12.79
N GLY A 99 23.81 6.99 -11.89
CA GLY A 99 23.21 6.96 -10.56
C GLY A 99 23.88 5.95 -9.65
N LEU A 100 23.13 5.39 -8.71
CA LEU A 100 23.65 4.39 -7.77
C LEU A 100 23.52 2.98 -8.37
N SER A 101 24.49 2.61 -9.21
CA SER A 101 24.55 1.31 -9.88
C SER A 101 25.87 0.59 -9.57
N THR A 102 25.82 -0.73 -9.40
CA THR A 102 27.01 -1.59 -9.20
C THR A 102 27.59 -2.12 -10.51
N GLY A 103 26.92 -1.89 -11.64
CA GLY A 103 27.36 -2.32 -12.96
C GLY A 103 26.28 -2.15 -14.03
N PRO A 104 26.57 -2.40 -15.32
CA PRO A 104 25.60 -2.19 -16.41
C PRO A 104 24.34 -3.07 -16.28
N HIS A 105 23.19 -2.44 -16.07
CA HIS A 105 21.89 -3.11 -16.01
C HIS A 105 20.74 -2.12 -16.27
N LEU A 106 19.58 -2.66 -16.64
CA LEU A 106 18.31 -1.97 -16.56
C LEU A 106 17.66 -2.30 -15.22
N HIS A 107 17.40 -1.28 -14.40
CA HIS A 107 16.46 -1.38 -13.29
C HIS A 107 15.07 -0.95 -13.76
N PHE A 108 14.12 -1.88 -13.72
CA PHE A 108 12.77 -1.70 -14.25
C PHE A 108 11.73 -1.84 -13.14
N GLU A 109 10.89 -0.82 -12.98
CA GLU A 109 9.79 -0.84 -12.02
C GLU A 109 8.44 -0.78 -12.75
N LEU A 110 7.45 -1.49 -12.21
CA LEU A 110 6.05 -1.39 -12.61
C LEU A 110 5.24 -0.85 -11.42
N TYR A 111 4.34 0.09 -11.66
CA TYR A 111 3.49 0.70 -10.64
C TYR A 111 2.02 0.54 -11.00
N GLN A 112 1.19 0.38 -9.96
CA GLN A 112 -0.28 0.43 -10.02
C GLN A 112 -0.80 1.41 -8.97
N ASN A 113 -1.44 2.49 -9.42
CA ASN A 113 -1.97 3.58 -8.58
C ASN A 113 -0.90 4.15 -7.63
N GLY A 114 0.32 4.36 -8.14
CA GLY A 114 1.42 4.98 -7.39
C GLY A 114 2.21 4.04 -6.46
N ALA A 115 1.85 2.76 -6.37
CA ALA A 115 2.63 1.74 -5.64
C ALA A 115 3.36 0.81 -6.60
N ALA A 116 4.63 0.49 -6.31
CA ALA A 116 5.38 -0.50 -7.07
C ALA A 116 4.73 -1.88 -6.93
N ILE A 117 4.71 -2.67 -8.00
CA ILE A 117 4.21 -4.04 -8.04
C ILE A 117 5.25 -4.93 -8.71
N ASP A 118 5.25 -6.22 -8.39
CA ASP A 118 6.17 -7.18 -9.01
C ASP A 118 5.92 -7.24 -10.53
N PRO A 119 6.89 -6.80 -11.37
CA PRO A 119 6.72 -6.84 -12.82
C PRO A 119 6.61 -8.25 -13.40
N LEU A 120 7.00 -9.27 -12.63
CA LEU A 120 6.97 -10.69 -13.02
C LEU A 120 5.86 -11.47 -12.30
N GLY A 121 5.08 -10.81 -11.45
CA GLY A 121 4.02 -11.43 -10.68
C GLY A 121 2.95 -12.05 -11.57
N THR A 122 2.52 -13.26 -11.23
CA THR A 122 1.43 -13.96 -11.91
C THR A 122 0.13 -13.18 -11.77
N VAL A 123 -0.37 -12.61 -12.87
CA VAL A 123 -1.69 -11.98 -12.90
C VAL A 123 -2.74 -13.09 -12.87
N THR A 124 -3.21 -13.47 -11.68
CA THR A 124 -4.52 -14.13 -11.57
C THR A 124 -5.57 -13.06 -11.80
N ALA A 125 -5.93 -12.86 -13.06
CA ALA A 125 -7.07 -12.05 -13.45
C ALA A 125 -8.35 -12.76 -12.99
N VAL A 126 -8.91 -12.32 -11.85
CA VAL A 126 -10.32 -12.53 -11.54
C VAL A 126 -11.05 -11.23 -11.85
N ALA A 127 -11.91 -11.28 -12.86
CA ALA A 127 -12.62 -10.14 -13.39
C ALA A 127 -13.80 -9.70 -12.49
N SER A 128 -14.05 -8.39 -12.50
CA SER A 128 -15.33 -7.70 -12.25
C SER A 128 -15.91 -7.51 -10.82
N ASP A 129 -15.18 -7.75 -9.73
CA ASP A 129 -15.65 -7.34 -8.37
C ASP A 129 -14.57 -6.70 -7.47
N ASP A 130 -13.34 -6.50 -8.00
CA ASP A 130 -12.17 -5.92 -7.31
C ASP A 130 -12.37 -4.42 -6.94
N SER A 131 -13.48 -3.78 -7.32
CA SER A 131 -13.70 -2.34 -7.11
C SER A 131 -13.77 -1.95 -5.63
N ALA A 132 -14.41 -2.75 -4.78
CA ALA A 132 -14.52 -2.46 -3.35
C ALA A 132 -13.18 -2.67 -2.63
N VAL A 133 -12.46 -3.74 -3.00
CA VAL A 133 -11.13 -4.07 -2.50
C VAL A 133 -10.12 -2.99 -2.89
N GLU A 134 -10.11 -2.56 -4.15
CA GLU A 134 -9.22 -1.49 -4.60
C GLU A 134 -9.59 -0.15 -3.96
N THR A 135 -10.89 0.18 -3.84
CA THR A 135 -11.34 1.40 -3.15
C THR A 135 -10.88 1.43 -1.71
N LEU A 136 -11.00 0.31 -0.97
CA LEU A 136 -10.48 0.21 0.39
C LEU A 136 -8.95 0.36 0.39
N THR A 137 -8.25 -0.39 -0.46
CA THR A 137 -6.79 -0.41 -0.52
C THR A 137 -6.20 0.98 -0.78
N ASP A 138 -6.80 1.74 -1.70
CA ASP A 138 -6.35 3.09 -2.05
C ASP A 138 -6.65 4.12 -0.95
N ARG A 139 -7.74 3.94 -0.21
CA ARG A 139 -8.16 4.88 0.83
C ARG A 139 -7.55 4.63 2.18
N ILE A 140 -7.36 3.37 2.54
CA ILE A 140 -6.99 3.01 3.91
C ILE A 140 -5.67 3.66 4.32
N VAL A 141 -4.72 3.76 3.38
CA VAL A 141 -3.44 4.43 3.62
C VAL A 141 -3.66 5.89 4.01
N HIS A 142 -4.59 6.58 3.35
CA HIS A 142 -4.92 7.96 3.69
C HIS A 142 -5.74 8.08 4.97
N VAL A 143 -6.72 7.17 5.17
CA VAL A 143 -7.66 7.20 6.30
C VAL A 143 -7.01 6.81 7.62
N GLU A 144 -6.12 5.82 7.61
CA GLU A 144 -5.50 5.24 8.81
C GLU A 144 -4.17 5.91 9.17
N SER A 145 -3.40 6.37 8.17
CA SER A 145 -2.06 6.91 8.39
C SER A 145 -1.89 8.38 8.00
N GLY A 146 -2.95 9.02 7.48
CA GLY A 146 -2.83 10.36 6.86
C GLY A 146 -1.90 10.38 5.64
N GLY A 147 -1.60 9.21 5.06
CA GLY A 147 -0.59 9.03 4.01
C GLY A 147 0.83 8.75 4.53
N SER A 148 1.06 8.63 5.84
CA SER A 148 2.38 8.39 6.42
C SER A 148 2.69 6.89 6.57
N ALA A 149 3.62 6.39 5.76
CA ALA A 149 4.14 5.02 5.88
C ALA A 149 4.85 4.73 7.22
N ARG A 150 5.10 5.76 8.05
CA ARG A 150 5.71 5.64 9.39
C ARG A 150 4.74 5.90 10.53
N ALA A 151 3.44 5.99 10.27
CA ALA A 151 2.45 6.08 11.32
C ALA A 151 2.64 4.90 12.30
N LYS A 152 2.76 5.21 13.58
CA LYS A 152 2.80 4.23 14.66
C LYS A 152 1.71 4.60 15.63
N ASN A 153 0.81 3.67 15.88
CA ASN A 153 -0.12 3.79 16.98
C ASN A 153 0.68 3.65 18.28
N PRO A 154 0.70 4.63 19.18
CA PRO A 154 1.52 4.55 20.39
C PRO A 154 0.98 3.58 21.46
N ASN A 155 -0.14 2.90 21.21
CA ASN A 155 -0.87 2.12 22.23
C ASN A 155 -1.28 0.75 21.73
N SER A 156 -0.96 0.46 20.48
CA SER A 156 -0.98 -0.90 19.98
C SER A 156 0.29 -1.13 19.21
N SER A 157 0.48 -2.37 18.78
CA SER A 157 1.54 -2.65 17.82
C SER A 157 1.19 -2.17 16.41
N ALA A 158 0.02 -1.57 16.16
CA ALA A 158 -0.40 -1.11 14.84
C ALA A 158 0.56 -0.06 14.28
N THR A 159 1.12 -0.38 13.11
CA THR A 159 2.18 0.41 12.49
C THR A 159 2.07 0.36 10.98
N GLY A 160 2.47 1.44 10.32
CA GLY A 160 2.62 1.54 8.89
C GLY A 160 1.36 2.01 8.17
N ALA A 161 1.45 2.06 6.84
CA ALA A 161 0.40 2.58 5.97
C ALA A 161 -0.96 1.87 6.17
N GLY A 162 -0.95 0.56 6.45
CA GLY A 162 -2.14 -0.24 6.75
C GLY A 162 -2.43 -0.50 8.23
N GLN A 163 -1.73 0.17 9.16
CA GLN A 163 -1.95 0.05 10.62
C GLN A 163 -2.05 -1.40 11.15
N PHE A 164 -1.23 -2.31 10.63
CA PHE A 164 -1.27 -3.72 11.05
C PHE A 164 -0.70 -3.94 12.45
N ILE A 165 -1.46 -4.62 13.32
CA ILE A 165 -0.93 -5.16 14.57
C ILE A 165 0.04 -6.32 14.32
N SER A 166 1.01 -6.52 15.21
CA SER A 166 2.11 -7.48 15.01
C SER A 166 1.62 -8.90 14.72
N LYS A 167 0.61 -9.39 15.44
CA LYS A 167 0.11 -10.76 15.28
C LYS A 167 -0.51 -10.99 13.90
N THR A 168 -1.39 -10.09 13.47
CA THR A 168 -2.02 -10.14 12.14
C THR A 168 -0.97 -10.03 11.05
N TRP A 169 -0.01 -9.10 11.21
CA TRP A 169 1.08 -8.95 10.26
C TRP A 169 1.90 -10.24 10.09
N ILE A 170 2.35 -10.84 11.18
CA ILE A 170 3.14 -12.07 11.12
C ILE A 170 2.34 -13.23 10.52
N ARG A 171 1.05 -13.38 10.86
CA ARG A 171 0.16 -14.35 10.18
C ARG A 171 0.17 -14.11 8.68
N MET A 172 -0.08 -12.87 8.25
CA MET A 172 -0.18 -12.54 6.83
C MET A 172 1.13 -12.71 6.07
N MET A 173 2.27 -12.37 6.69
CA MET A 173 3.58 -12.63 6.10
C MET A 173 3.83 -14.12 5.93
N ASN A 174 3.48 -14.96 6.92
CA ASN A 174 3.59 -16.41 6.78
C ASN A 174 2.69 -16.97 5.67
N THR A 175 1.50 -16.40 5.48
CA THR A 175 0.53 -16.87 4.48
C THR A 175 0.86 -16.41 3.06
N TYR A 176 1.10 -15.11 2.87
CA TYR A 176 1.18 -14.47 1.55
C TYR A 176 2.61 -14.16 1.08
N ARG A 177 3.58 -14.29 1.99
CA ARG A 177 5.01 -14.10 1.73
C ARG A 177 5.87 -15.15 2.45
N PRO A 178 5.54 -16.46 2.32
CA PRO A 178 6.22 -17.52 3.08
C PRO A 178 7.73 -17.57 2.80
N GLU A 179 8.18 -17.17 1.62
CA GLU A 179 9.60 -17.02 1.28
C GLU A 179 10.32 -15.97 2.14
N LEU A 180 9.66 -14.85 2.46
CA LEU A 180 10.20 -13.84 3.36
C LEU A 180 10.12 -14.29 4.81
N ALA A 181 9.01 -14.92 5.19
CA ALA A 181 8.81 -15.39 6.54
C ALA A 181 9.83 -16.47 6.96
N ARG A 182 10.30 -17.29 6.00
CA ARG A 182 11.35 -18.30 6.24
C ARG A 182 12.76 -17.72 6.33
N THR A 183 13.00 -16.55 5.74
CA THR A 183 14.35 -16.00 5.57
C THR A 183 14.66 -14.83 6.50
N LEU A 184 13.65 -14.07 6.91
CA LEU A 184 13.79 -12.88 7.74
C LEU A 184 13.53 -13.18 9.22
N SER A 185 14.19 -12.41 10.09
CA SER A 185 13.88 -12.44 11.52
C SER A 185 12.49 -11.86 11.79
N THR A 186 11.88 -12.21 12.92
CA THR A 186 10.59 -11.62 13.34
C THR A 186 10.66 -10.08 13.39
N ALA A 187 11.78 -9.50 13.83
CA ALA A 187 11.97 -8.06 13.87
C ALA A 187 11.97 -7.43 12.47
N ASP A 188 12.66 -8.07 11.51
CA ASP A 188 12.71 -7.62 10.12
C ASP A 188 11.35 -7.76 9.43
N LEU A 189 10.62 -8.86 9.69
CA LEU A 189 9.25 -9.02 9.20
C LEU A 189 8.37 -7.90 9.71
N LEU A 190 8.41 -7.58 11.01
CA LEU A 190 7.62 -6.49 11.58
C LEU A 190 8.01 -5.12 11.02
N ALA A 191 9.27 -4.92 10.63
CA ALA A 191 9.74 -3.68 10.01
C ALA A 191 9.19 -3.48 8.59
N LEU A 192 8.83 -4.55 7.87
CA LEU A 192 8.20 -4.45 6.55
C LEU A 192 6.84 -3.74 6.58
N ARG A 193 6.22 -3.53 7.76
CA ARG A 193 5.03 -2.69 7.89
C ARG A 193 5.25 -1.25 7.45
N TYR A 194 6.47 -0.74 7.59
CA TYR A 194 6.85 0.59 7.14
C TYR A 194 7.06 0.68 5.64
N ASP A 195 7.13 -0.46 4.94
CA ASP A 195 7.19 -0.47 3.49
C ASP A 195 5.78 -0.34 2.91
N ALA A 196 5.54 0.76 2.20
CA ALA A 196 4.22 1.06 1.63
C ALA A 196 3.74 -0.01 0.64
N THR A 197 4.64 -0.73 -0.02
CA THR A 197 4.32 -1.73 -1.02
C THR A 197 3.80 -3.00 -0.35
N ILE A 198 4.60 -3.57 0.57
CA ILE A 198 4.19 -4.76 1.33
C ILE A 198 2.99 -4.43 2.20
N SER A 199 2.94 -3.26 2.81
CA SER A 199 1.79 -2.83 3.63
C SER A 199 0.51 -2.75 2.80
N ARG A 200 0.53 -2.10 1.62
CA ARG A 200 -0.63 -2.01 0.72
C ARG A 200 -1.05 -3.39 0.19
N GLU A 201 -0.09 -4.25 -0.11
CA GLU A 201 -0.39 -5.62 -0.52
C GLU A 201 -1.06 -6.42 0.59
N MET A 202 -0.55 -6.36 1.82
CA MET A 202 -1.19 -7.02 2.95
C MET A 202 -2.59 -6.44 3.20
N VAL A 203 -2.81 -5.13 3.04
CA VAL A 203 -4.16 -4.55 3.08
C VAL A 203 -5.06 -5.21 2.05
N ARG A 204 -4.62 -5.28 0.79
CA ARG A 204 -5.39 -5.88 -0.30
C ARG A 204 -5.73 -7.35 -0.01
N ASN A 205 -4.76 -8.13 0.46
CA ASN A 205 -4.99 -9.53 0.81
C ASN A 205 -5.98 -9.68 1.97
N LEU A 206 -5.88 -8.83 3.00
CA LEU A 206 -6.83 -8.84 4.11
C LEU A 206 -8.24 -8.42 3.65
N ALA A 207 -8.33 -7.46 2.74
CA ALA A 207 -9.60 -7.04 2.15
C ALA A 207 -10.25 -8.19 1.35
N ARG A 208 -9.46 -8.97 0.60
CA ARG A 208 -9.93 -10.17 -0.11
C ARG A 208 -10.39 -11.28 0.85
N GLU A 209 -9.67 -11.49 1.96
CA GLU A 209 -10.15 -12.39 3.03
C GLU A 209 -11.52 -11.93 3.56
N GLY A 210 -11.69 -10.63 3.79
CA GLY A 210 -12.95 -10.07 4.30
C GLY A 210 -14.08 -10.16 3.28
N GLU A 211 -13.79 -9.90 2.01
CA GLU A 211 -14.74 -10.06 0.91
C GLU A 211 -15.26 -11.49 0.83
N ALA A 212 -14.37 -12.49 0.81
CA ALA A 212 -14.77 -13.89 0.79
C ALA A 212 -15.61 -14.26 2.03
N TYR A 213 -15.15 -13.85 3.21
CA TYR A 213 -15.82 -14.14 4.48
C TYR A 213 -17.24 -13.54 4.54
N LEU A 214 -17.41 -12.30 4.08
CA LEU A 214 -18.71 -11.60 4.07
C LEU A 214 -19.65 -12.17 3.00
N ARG A 215 -19.15 -12.45 1.78
CA ARG A 215 -19.96 -13.04 0.69
C ARG A 215 -20.55 -14.38 1.08
N GLU A 216 -19.75 -15.25 1.69
CA GLU A 216 -20.19 -16.57 2.16
C GLU A 216 -21.37 -16.47 3.15
N ARG A 217 -21.46 -15.34 3.87
CA ARG A 217 -22.51 -15.04 4.85
C ARG A 217 -23.65 -14.18 4.30
N GLY A 218 -23.72 -14.01 2.98
CA GLY A 218 -24.82 -13.31 2.30
C GLY A 218 -24.76 -11.78 2.39
N HIS A 219 -23.63 -11.20 2.82
CA HIS A 219 -23.49 -9.74 2.91
C HIS A 219 -23.11 -9.16 1.55
N GLN A 220 -23.74 -8.05 1.15
CA GLN A 220 -23.25 -7.25 0.02
C GLN A 220 -21.85 -6.71 0.33
N ILE A 221 -21.02 -6.59 -0.70
CA ILE A 221 -19.65 -6.10 -0.59
C ILE A 221 -19.58 -4.64 -0.99
N THR A 222 -19.09 -3.81 -0.06
CA THR A 222 -18.78 -2.40 -0.27
C THR A 222 -17.43 -2.10 0.37
N ALA A 223 -16.76 -1.03 -0.05
CA ALA A 223 -15.51 -0.61 0.57
C ALA A 223 -15.71 -0.32 2.08
N GLY A 224 -16.84 0.26 2.48
CA GLY A 224 -17.17 0.50 3.89
C GLY A 224 -17.31 -0.79 4.69
N ARG A 225 -17.93 -1.83 4.13
CA ARG A 225 -18.05 -3.12 4.81
C ARG A 225 -16.73 -3.87 4.91
N LEU A 226 -15.87 -3.79 3.89
CA LEU A 226 -14.51 -4.30 3.98
C LEU A 226 -13.67 -3.50 4.99
N TYR A 227 -13.92 -2.19 5.12
CA TYR A 227 -13.33 -1.37 6.17
C TYR A 227 -13.77 -1.81 7.58
N LEU A 228 -15.04 -2.21 7.77
CA LEU A 228 -15.47 -2.83 9.03
C LEU A 228 -14.71 -4.11 9.34
N CYS A 229 -14.46 -4.96 8.34
CA CYS A 229 -13.63 -6.16 8.51
C CYS A 229 -12.21 -5.82 8.95
N HIS A 230 -11.62 -4.77 8.39
CA HIS A 230 -10.30 -4.28 8.80
C HIS A 230 -10.32 -3.73 10.24
N PHE A 231 -11.37 -2.98 10.59
CA PHE A 231 -11.47 -2.24 11.85
C PHE A 231 -11.91 -3.10 13.04
N LEU A 232 -12.97 -3.91 12.88
CA LEU A 232 -13.56 -4.75 13.91
C LEU A 232 -13.08 -6.22 13.86
N GLY A 233 -12.34 -6.59 12.81
CA GLY A 233 -12.13 -7.98 12.45
C GLY A 233 -13.34 -8.56 11.69
N MET A 234 -13.13 -9.74 11.08
CA MET A 234 -14.14 -10.40 10.24
C MET A 234 -15.43 -10.72 11.01
N GLU A 235 -15.29 -11.32 12.19
CA GLU A 235 -16.42 -11.71 13.03
C GLU A 235 -17.18 -10.48 13.55
N GLY A 236 -16.48 -9.46 14.04
CA GLY A 236 -17.13 -8.22 14.51
C GLY A 236 -17.89 -7.50 13.41
N ALA A 237 -17.34 -7.47 12.19
CA ALA A 237 -18.05 -6.94 11.03
C ALA A 237 -19.32 -7.76 10.72
N HIS A 238 -19.24 -9.08 10.74
CA HIS A 238 -20.41 -9.94 10.54
C HIS A 238 -21.49 -9.75 11.61
N GLN A 239 -21.11 -9.66 12.88
CA GLN A 239 -22.04 -9.41 13.99
C GLN A 239 -22.79 -8.09 13.80
N VAL A 240 -22.08 -7.02 13.45
CA VAL A 240 -22.67 -5.71 13.17
C VAL A 240 -23.60 -5.74 11.96
N LEU A 241 -23.18 -6.38 10.87
CA LEU A 241 -23.97 -6.42 9.63
C LEU A 241 -25.20 -7.33 9.73
N SER A 242 -25.19 -8.29 10.67
CA SER A 242 -26.30 -9.21 10.91
C SER A 242 -27.27 -8.73 12.00
N ALA A 243 -26.87 -7.72 12.79
CA ALA A 243 -27.70 -7.14 13.83
C ALA A 243 -28.82 -6.27 13.25
N THR A 244 -29.91 -6.09 14.00
CA THR A 244 -30.90 -5.06 13.67
C THR A 244 -30.24 -3.68 13.71
N GLY A 245 -30.60 -2.80 12.78
CA GLY A 245 -29.96 -1.49 12.65
C GLY A 245 -30.03 -0.62 13.93
N SER A 246 -31.06 -0.82 14.74
CA SER A 246 -31.28 -0.16 16.03
C SER A 246 -30.57 -0.82 17.21
N ALA A 247 -29.96 -2.01 17.03
CA ALA A 247 -29.24 -2.70 18.09
C ALA A 247 -28.06 -1.86 18.58
N GLN A 248 -27.91 -1.77 19.90
CA GLN A 248 -26.79 -1.08 20.53
C GLN A 248 -25.49 -1.85 20.31
N LEU A 249 -24.42 -1.16 19.91
CA LEU A 249 -23.13 -1.82 19.64
C LEU A 249 -22.54 -2.51 20.85
N SER A 250 -22.82 -2.02 22.06
CA SER A 250 -22.42 -2.70 23.30
C SER A 250 -23.05 -4.08 23.45
N ALA A 251 -24.27 -4.27 22.95
CA ALA A 251 -24.96 -5.56 22.96
C ALA A 251 -24.47 -6.47 21.82
N VAL A 252 -24.07 -5.89 20.68
CA VAL A 252 -23.62 -6.65 19.49
C VAL A 252 -22.16 -7.10 19.60
N LEU A 253 -21.26 -6.19 20.01
CA LEU A 253 -19.80 -6.40 20.02
C LEU A 253 -19.23 -6.63 21.43
N GLY A 254 -20.05 -6.43 22.47
CA GLY A 254 -19.62 -6.48 23.85
C GLY A 254 -18.97 -5.18 24.36
N SER A 255 -18.94 -5.03 25.68
CA SER A 255 -18.44 -3.83 26.36
C SER A 255 -16.94 -3.58 26.12
N ALA A 256 -16.14 -4.63 25.95
CA ALA A 256 -14.70 -4.52 25.71
C ALA A 256 -14.40 -3.77 24.39
N VAL A 257 -15.17 -4.04 23.33
CA VAL A 257 -15.01 -3.37 22.03
C VAL A 257 -15.44 -1.89 22.13
N ILE A 258 -16.47 -1.58 22.92
CA ILE A 258 -16.91 -0.20 23.17
C ILE A 258 -15.89 0.56 24.01
N GLN A 259 -15.31 -0.07 25.03
CA GLN A 259 -14.25 0.53 25.84
C GLN A 259 -13.00 0.83 25.01
N ALA A 260 -12.65 -0.07 24.09
CA ALA A 260 -11.55 0.15 23.14
C ALA A 260 -11.87 1.24 22.10
N ASN A 261 -13.16 1.54 21.89
CA ASN A 261 -13.64 2.49 20.89
C ASN A 261 -14.71 3.44 21.48
N PRO A 262 -14.34 4.37 22.37
CA PRO A 262 -15.33 5.17 23.11
C PRO A 262 -16.26 6.01 22.23
N PHE A 263 -15.87 6.35 21.00
CA PHE A 263 -16.72 7.04 20.03
C PHE A 263 -17.95 6.22 19.60
N LEU A 264 -17.92 4.89 19.80
CA LEU A 264 -19.03 3.97 19.59
C LEU A 264 -19.98 3.88 20.80
N THR A 265 -19.67 4.57 21.90
CA THR A 265 -20.52 4.58 23.11
C THR A 265 -21.91 5.11 22.78
N GLY A 266 -22.93 4.31 23.11
CA GLY A 266 -24.33 4.64 22.84
C GLY A 266 -24.72 4.65 21.36
N LYS A 267 -23.87 4.13 20.46
CA LYS A 267 -24.15 4.05 19.03
C LYS A 267 -24.77 2.71 18.67
N THR A 268 -25.49 2.70 17.54
CA THR A 268 -26.17 1.53 17.01
C THR A 268 -25.40 0.84 15.88
N ALA A 269 -25.82 -0.37 15.50
CA ALA A 269 -25.30 -1.10 14.36
C ALA A 269 -25.38 -0.28 13.05
N SER A 270 -26.52 0.36 12.75
CA SER A 270 -26.63 1.22 11.56
C SER A 270 -25.64 2.38 11.59
N TYR A 271 -25.42 3.00 12.76
CA TYR A 271 -24.49 4.13 12.87
C TYR A 271 -23.07 3.75 12.44
N VAL A 272 -22.55 2.61 12.90
CA VAL A 272 -21.17 2.21 12.59
C VAL A 272 -21.03 1.76 11.13
N VAL A 273 -22.07 1.14 10.56
CA VAL A 273 -22.12 0.81 9.13
C VAL A 273 -22.07 2.11 8.31
N ASP A 274 -22.93 3.08 8.59
CA ASP A 274 -22.96 4.37 7.87
C ASP A 274 -21.67 5.19 8.06
N TRP A 275 -21.04 5.07 9.23
CA TRP A 275 -19.75 5.67 9.50
C TRP A 275 -18.66 5.07 8.59
N ALA A 276 -18.59 3.74 8.50
CA ALA A 276 -17.62 3.05 7.66
C ALA A 276 -17.85 3.33 6.17
N GLU A 277 -19.11 3.33 5.73
CA GLU A 277 -19.48 3.68 4.35
C GLU A 277 -19.07 5.13 4.02
N ARG A 278 -19.30 6.09 4.92
CA ARG A 278 -18.87 7.48 4.69
C ARG A 278 -17.35 7.62 4.63
N LYS A 279 -16.62 6.91 5.49
CA LYS A 279 -15.14 6.89 5.45
C LYS A 279 -14.62 6.43 4.10
N MET A 280 -15.28 5.44 3.50
CA MET A 280 -14.89 4.88 2.20
C MET A 280 -15.55 5.55 0.99
N GLY A 281 -16.60 6.35 1.19
CA GLY A 281 -17.35 7.03 0.13
C GLY A 281 -16.92 8.49 -0.16
N GLN A 282 -16.22 9.18 0.76
CA GLN A 282 -15.82 10.59 0.54
C GLN A 282 -14.77 10.73 -0.59
N LYS A 283 -15.15 11.06 -1.83
CA LYS A 283 -14.21 11.32 -2.96
C LYS A 283 -12.93 12.01 -2.48
N LEU A 284 -11.76 11.44 -2.80
CA LEU A 284 -10.48 12.16 -2.69
C LEU A 284 -10.69 13.48 -3.42
N GLY A 285 -10.51 14.60 -2.70
CA GLY A 285 -10.67 15.93 -3.26
C GLY A 285 -9.89 16.00 -4.57
N ARG A 286 -10.60 16.25 -5.67
CA ARG A 286 -10.03 16.49 -6.98
C ARG A 286 -8.98 17.59 -6.79
N MET A 287 -7.69 17.30 -6.98
CA MET A 287 -6.67 18.35 -7.02
C MET A 287 -7.06 19.26 -8.17
N ALA A 288 -7.61 20.42 -7.82
CA ALA A 288 -7.99 21.44 -8.77
C ALA A 288 -6.72 22.01 -9.37
N THR A 289 -6.57 21.82 -10.68
CA THR A 289 -5.70 22.65 -11.51
C THR A 289 -6.21 24.08 -11.46
N GLY A 290 -5.43 24.97 -10.85
CA GLY A 290 -5.70 26.40 -10.81
C GLY A 290 -4.57 27.11 -10.10
N ALA A 291 -3.69 27.75 -10.86
CA ALA A 291 -2.56 28.51 -10.36
C ALA A 291 -3.01 29.69 -9.49
N ALA A 292 -2.44 29.81 -8.29
CA ALA A 292 -2.14 31.09 -7.65
C ALA A 292 -1.07 30.84 -6.58
N GLN A 293 0.01 31.59 -6.69
CA GLN A 293 1.20 31.55 -5.87
C GLN A 293 0.91 32.27 -4.55
N GLN A 294 0.90 31.55 -3.43
CA GLN A 294 1.03 32.14 -2.09
C GLN A 294 1.89 31.23 -1.21
N THR A 295 3.05 31.76 -0.85
CA THR A 295 3.94 31.28 0.20
C THR A 295 3.22 31.26 1.54
N THR A 296 3.04 30.07 2.12
CA THR A 296 2.74 29.91 3.54
C THR A 296 3.48 28.71 4.11
N THR A 297 4.20 29.01 5.19
CA THR A 297 4.98 28.14 6.06
C THR A 297 4.18 26.89 6.46
N THR A 298 4.76 25.71 6.28
CA THR A 298 4.14 24.44 6.67
C THR A 298 4.18 24.31 8.19
N GLU A 299 3.11 24.74 8.86
CA GLU A 299 2.81 24.26 10.21
C GLU A 299 2.42 22.79 10.15
N VAL A 300 3.14 21.99 10.94
CA VAL A 300 2.84 20.58 11.20
C VAL A 300 1.45 20.52 11.82
N ARG A 301 0.46 20.07 11.05
CA ARG A 301 -0.91 19.87 11.54
C ARG A 301 -0.88 18.80 12.64
N GLN A 302 -1.00 19.25 13.89
CA GLN A 302 -1.09 18.40 15.06
C GLN A 302 -2.26 17.40 14.92
N THR A 303 -2.02 16.19 15.43
CA THR A 303 -3.03 15.15 15.60
C THR A 303 -4.23 15.70 16.38
N SER A 304 -5.44 15.27 16.01
CA SER A 304 -6.64 15.79 16.68
C SER A 304 -6.66 15.37 18.16
N PRO A 305 -7.17 16.21 19.08
CA PRO A 305 -7.23 15.89 20.51
C PRO A 305 -7.97 14.58 20.82
N GLU A 306 -8.87 14.16 19.94
CA GLU A 306 -9.61 12.90 20.00
C GLU A 306 -8.71 11.68 19.73
N PHE A 307 -7.72 11.84 18.83
CA PHE A 307 -6.71 10.82 18.55
C PHE A 307 -5.73 10.66 19.72
N GLU A 308 -5.38 11.72 20.44
CA GLU A 308 -4.50 11.61 21.62
C GLU A 308 -5.18 10.94 22.82
N LYS A 309 -6.50 11.08 22.97
CA LYS A 309 -7.27 10.39 24.03
C LYS A 309 -7.52 8.91 23.72
N TYR A 310 -7.71 8.55 22.43
CA TYR A 310 -7.71 7.16 21.97
C TYR A 310 -6.45 6.41 22.40
N LYS A 311 -5.34 7.15 22.50
CA LYS A 311 -4.07 6.55 22.83
C LYS A 311 -4.03 6.02 24.28
N GLN A 312 -4.35 6.87 25.23
CA GLN A 312 -4.18 6.56 26.65
C GLN A 312 -5.05 5.38 27.13
N ALA A 313 -6.20 5.11 26.48
CA ALA A 313 -7.14 4.07 26.88
C ALA A 313 -6.69 2.64 26.49
N VAL A 314 -6.05 2.47 25.33
CA VAL A 314 -5.64 1.15 24.82
C VAL A 314 -4.49 0.55 25.65
N THR A 315 -3.62 1.39 26.21
CA THR A 315 -2.52 0.98 27.11
C THR A 315 -3.04 0.37 28.43
N ALA A 316 -4.19 0.85 28.93
CA ALA A 316 -4.77 0.36 30.18
C ALA A 316 -5.47 -1.01 30.02
N VAL A 317 -6.14 -1.25 28.88
CA VAL A 317 -6.87 -2.50 28.60
C VAL A 317 -5.91 -3.67 28.29
N ILE A 318 -4.77 -3.39 27.65
CA ILE A 318 -3.76 -4.43 27.37
C ILE A 318 -3.07 -4.89 28.65
N SER A 319 -2.91 -4.01 29.65
CA SER A 319 -2.25 -4.34 30.91
C SER A 319 -3.12 -5.17 31.87
N SER A 320 -4.45 -5.11 31.75
CA SER A 320 -5.38 -5.89 32.61
C SER A 320 -5.63 -7.31 32.12
N ILE A 321 -5.44 -7.60 30.83
CA ILE A 321 -5.54 -8.95 30.26
C ILE A 321 -4.26 -9.78 30.52
N GLN A 322 -3.15 -9.13 30.88
CA GLN A 322 -1.87 -9.76 31.19
C GLN A 322 -1.73 -10.24 32.65
N ASN A 323 -2.72 -10.00 33.52
CA ASN A 323 -2.71 -10.36 34.94
C ASN A 323 -3.88 -11.26 35.35
N THR A 324 -4.24 -12.24 34.52
CA THR A 324 -5.05 -13.38 34.99
C THR A 324 -4.16 -14.62 34.90
N PRO A 325 -3.88 -15.30 36.03
CA PRO A 325 -2.88 -16.36 36.12
C PRO A 325 -3.19 -17.58 35.25
#